data_AF-A0A0W7X3B9-F1
#
_entry.id   AF-A0A0W7X3B9-F1
#
_cell.length_a   1.000
_cell.length_b   1.000
_cell.length_c   1.000
_cell.angle_alpha   90.00
_cell.angle_beta   90.00
_cell.angle_gamma   90.00
#
_symmetry.space_group_name_H-M   'P 1'
#
loop_
_entity.id
_entity.type
_entity.pdbx_description
1 polymer ?
#
loop_
_entity_poly.entity_id
_entity_poly.type
_entity_poly.pdbx_seq_one_letter_code
_entity_poly.pdbx_strand_id
1 'polypeptide(L)'
;MVLVPHCRECRTDVLDDDGRPLYVTARLLDSDLRRQLTAQGWQVTPGDPTLNRGPADPIAGDRLTCPACGLAAAAAADAARQRRDASDALPRTKTVDLAARLGAGWTLTQRAGDAARHRWLVEHDGTVHGHVNRYRRKDRTFSSGWEAHRRADLGHLRVDAITSCAKLRNSSFLWSSRDLAAWGIATAPRHTAPRPAWATRTQTTEA
;
A
#
# COMPACT_ATOMS: atom_id res chain seq x y z
N MET A 1 -3.26 -34.58 -18.49
CA MET A 1 -3.94 -33.81 -17.44
C MET A 1 -4.66 -32.66 -18.12
N VAL A 2 -5.91 -32.40 -17.73
CA VAL A 2 -6.74 -31.36 -18.34
C VAL A 2 -7.12 -30.36 -17.26
N LEU A 3 -7.04 -29.07 -17.58
CA LEU A 3 -7.30 -27.95 -16.69
C LEU A 3 -8.36 -27.04 -17.28
N VAL A 4 -9.11 -26.36 -16.43
CA VAL A 4 -10.02 -25.28 -16.84
C VAL A 4 -9.44 -23.96 -16.35
N PRO A 5 -9.02 -23.05 -17.25
CA PRO A 5 -8.62 -21.71 -16.88
C PRO A 5 -9.81 -20.98 -16.25
N HIS A 6 -9.57 -20.23 -15.18
CA HIS A 6 -10.63 -19.54 -14.46
C HIS A 6 -10.14 -18.23 -13.86
N CYS A 7 -11.09 -17.35 -13.57
CA CYS A 7 -10.85 -16.10 -12.87
C CYS A 7 -10.27 -16.39 -11.48
N ARG A 8 -9.13 -15.78 -11.16
CA ARG A 8 -8.49 -15.95 -9.85
C ARG A 8 -9.33 -15.36 -8.70
N GLU A 9 -10.15 -14.36 -8.98
CA GLU A 9 -10.91 -13.62 -7.97
C GLU A 9 -12.23 -14.33 -7.63
N CYS A 10 -13.00 -14.73 -8.64
CA CYS A 10 -14.34 -15.30 -8.45
C CYS A 10 -14.50 -16.76 -8.91
N ARG A 11 -13.43 -17.37 -9.43
CA ARG A 11 -13.42 -18.74 -9.97
C ARG A 11 -14.36 -19.00 -11.16
N THR A 12 -14.87 -17.96 -11.82
CA THR A 12 -15.60 -18.11 -13.09
C THR A 12 -14.69 -18.77 -14.12
N ASP A 13 -15.15 -19.88 -14.70
CA ASP A 13 -14.44 -20.61 -15.74
C ASP A 13 -14.42 -19.84 -17.06
N VAL A 14 -13.35 -20.04 -17.83
CA VAL A 14 -13.31 -19.67 -19.24
C VAL A 14 -14.16 -20.66 -20.00
N LEU A 15 -15.02 -20.14 -20.88
CA LEU A 15 -15.88 -20.94 -21.73
C LEU A 15 -15.37 -20.89 -23.19
N ASP A 16 -15.60 -21.96 -23.93
CA ASP A 16 -15.45 -22.00 -25.38
C ASP A 16 -16.64 -21.30 -26.09
N ASP A 17 -16.61 -21.31 -27.43
CA ASP A 17 -17.64 -20.64 -28.25
C ASP A 17 -19.03 -21.30 -28.12
N ASP A 18 -19.10 -22.55 -27.66
CA ASP A 18 -20.35 -23.28 -27.36
C ASP A 18 -20.84 -23.04 -25.92
N GLY A 19 -20.14 -22.23 -25.14
CA GLY A 19 -20.46 -21.94 -23.74
C GLY A 19 -20.08 -23.07 -22.77
N ARG A 20 -19.21 -24.01 -23.17
CA ARG A 20 -18.73 -25.11 -22.33
C ARG A 20 -17.37 -24.74 -21.72
N PRO A 21 -16.96 -25.35 -20.59
CA PRO A 21 -15.64 -25.09 -20.01
C PRO A 21 -14.52 -25.35 -21.01
N LEU A 22 -13.67 -24.36 -21.24
CA LEU A 22 -12.51 -24.48 -22.09
C LEU A 22 -11.46 -25.35 -21.39
N TYR A 23 -11.04 -26.42 -22.06
CA TYR A 23 -10.05 -27.34 -21.55
C TYR A 23 -8.67 -27.06 -22.12
N VAL A 24 -7.67 -26.91 -21.24
CA VAL A 24 -6.26 -26.71 -21.61
C VAL A 24 -5.37 -27.77 -20.98
N THR A 25 -4.20 -27.99 -21.55
CA THR A 25 -3.22 -28.98 -21.06
C THR A 25 -2.20 -28.40 -20.08
N ALA A 26 -2.07 -27.07 -20.01
CA ALA A 26 -1.12 -26.37 -19.16
C ALA A 26 -1.67 -25.03 -18.63
N ARG A 27 -1.17 -24.58 -17.47
CA ARG A 27 -1.50 -23.27 -16.90
C ARG A 27 -0.81 -22.09 -17.59
N LEU A 28 0.28 -22.32 -18.33
CA LEU A 28 0.79 -21.33 -19.27
C LEU A 28 -0.02 -21.48 -20.54
N LEU A 29 -0.86 -20.49 -20.82
CA LEU A 29 -1.71 -20.49 -21.99
C LEU A 29 -0.86 -20.13 -23.21
N ASP A 30 -1.22 -20.71 -24.35
CA ASP A 30 -0.61 -20.32 -25.61
C ASP A 30 -0.94 -18.86 -25.95
N SER A 31 -0.11 -18.25 -26.79
CA SER A 31 -0.23 -16.84 -27.15
C SER A 31 -1.54 -16.48 -27.85
N ASP A 32 -2.14 -17.42 -28.59
CA ASP A 32 -3.36 -17.15 -29.35
C ASP A 32 -4.58 -17.19 -28.45
N LEU A 33 -4.65 -18.15 -27.53
CA LEU A 33 -5.65 -18.17 -26.47
C LEU A 33 -5.55 -16.93 -25.58
N ARG A 34 -4.35 -16.49 -25.19
CA ARG A 34 -4.18 -15.23 -24.43
C ARG A 34 -4.76 -14.04 -25.18
N ARG A 35 -4.54 -13.97 -26.49
CA ARG A 35 -5.03 -12.89 -27.36
C ARG A 35 -6.55 -12.94 -27.47
N GLN A 36 -7.13 -14.12 -27.67
CA GLN A 36 -8.58 -14.33 -27.70
C GLN A 36 -9.23 -13.92 -26.39
N LEU A 37 -8.70 -14.38 -25.26
CA LEU A 37 -9.19 -14.00 -23.92
C LEU A 37 -9.14 -12.49 -23.71
N THR A 38 -8.04 -11.86 -24.11
CA THR A 38 -7.91 -10.39 -24.03
C THR A 38 -8.95 -9.69 -24.90
N ALA A 39 -9.22 -10.18 -26.12
CA ALA A 39 -10.26 -9.65 -27.00
C ALA A 39 -11.68 -9.83 -26.41
N GLN A 40 -11.90 -10.88 -25.62
CA GLN A 40 -13.13 -11.10 -24.85
C GLN A 40 -13.19 -10.29 -23.54
N GLY A 41 -12.20 -9.43 -23.28
CA GLY A 41 -12.15 -8.55 -22.11
C GLY A 41 -11.56 -9.19 -20.84
N TRP A 42 -11.02 -10.40 -20.92
CA TRP A 42 -10.26 -10.97 -19.80
C TRP A 42 -8.93 -10.25 -19.63
N GLN A 43 -8.55 -10.00 -18.39
CA GLN A 43 -7.19 -9.53 -18.08
C GLN A 43 -6.30 -10.74 -17.84
N VAL A 44 -5.29 -10.91 -18.69
CA VAL A 44 -4.28 -11.96 -18.59
C VAL A 44 -3.02 -11.36 -17.99
N THR A 45 -2.60 -11.86 -16.83
CA THR A 45 -1.24 -11.65 -16.30
C THR A 45 -0.40 -12.86 -16.69
N PRO A 46 0.58 -12.71 -17.60
CA PRO A 46 1.43 -13.82 -18.00
C PRO A 46 2.17 -14.42 -16.81
N GLY A 47 2.23 -15.74 -16.79
CA GLY A 47 3.11 -16.51 -15.91
C GLY A 47 4.57 -16.43 -16.36
N ASP A 48 5.44 -16.99 -15.53
CA ASP A 48 6.89 -17.03 -15.79
C ASP A 48 7.30 -18.46 -16.20
N PRO A 49 7.70 -18.69 -17.47
CA PRO A 49 8.10 -20.01 -17.93
C PRO A 49 9.39 -20.51 -17.27
N THR A 50 10.26 -19.62 -16.76
CA THR A 50 11.52 -20.00 -16.10
C THR A 50 11.29 -20.53 -14.68
N LEU A 51 10.19 -20.13 -14.05
CA LEU A 51 9.80 -20.57 -12.70
C LEU A 51 8.80 -21.73 -12.72
N ASN A 52 8.22 -22.02 -13.88
CA ASN A 52 7.17 -23.03 -14.03
C ASN A 52 7.75 -24.45 -13.92
N ARG A 53 7.35 -25.17 -12.87
CA ARG A 53 7.83 -26.54 -12.58
C ARG A 53 7.02 -27.65 -13.27
N GLY A 54 6.06 -27.29 -14.12
CA GLY A 54 5.24 -28.23 -14.87
C GLY A 54 3.85 -27.69 -15.18
N PRO A 55 3.09 -28.39 -16.04
CA PRO A 55 1.83 -27.89 -16.61
C PRO A 55 0.75 -27.53 -15.57
N ALA A 56 0.84 -28.06 -14.34
CA ALA A 56 -0.08 -27.78 -13.24
C ALA A 56 0.33 -26.61 -12.31
N ASP A 57 1.51 -26.00 -12.51
CA ASP A 57 2.10 -25.06 -11.53
C ASP A 57 1.18 -23.85 -11.27
N PRO A 58 0.57 -23.76 -10.08
CA PRO A 58 -0.42 -22.73 -9.79
C PRO A 58 0.20 -21.37 -9.49
N ILE A 59 1.50 -21.31 -9.24
CA ILE A 59 2.21 -20.09 -8.85
C ILE A 59 2.79 -19.41 -10.09
N ALA A 60 3.45 -20.19 -10.96
CA ALA A 60 4.15 -19.67 -12.13
C ALA A 60 3.31 -19.67 -13.42
N GLY A 61 2.08 -20.20 -13.39
CA GLY A 61 1.14 -20.17 -14.52
C GLY A 61 0.49 -18.80 -14.77
N ASP A 62 -0.25 -18.69 -15.87
CA ASP A 62 -1.00 -17.48 -16.19
C ASP A 62 -2.11 -17.25 -15.16
N ARG A 63 -2.36 -15.97 -14.86
CA ARG A 63 -3.42 -15.55 -13.96
C ARG A 63 -4.46 -14.75 -14.74
N LEU A 64 -5.71 -15.18 -14.63
CA LEU A 64 -6.84 -14.57 -15.33
C LEU A 64 -7.72 -13.78 -14.37
N THR A 65 -8.23 -12.64 -14.83
CA THR A 65 -9.32 -11.91 -14.17
C THR A 65 -10.44 -11.73 -15.18
N CYS A 66 -11.65 -12.18 -14.84
CA CYS A 66 -12.80 -12.06 -15.74
C CYS A 66 -13.23 -10.60 -15.91
N PRO A 67 -13.94 -10.26 -17.00
CA PRO A 67 -14.37 -8.89 -17.27
C PRO A 67 -15.15 -8.26 -16.11
N ALA A 68 -16.06 -9.02 -15.50
CA ALA A 68 -16.87 -8.55 -14.37
C ALA A 68 -16.01 -8.18 -13.15
N CYS A 69 -15.05 -9.04 -12.77
CA CYS A 69 -14.12 -8.73 -11.68
C CYS A 69 -13.17 -7.58 -12.02
N GLY A 70 -12.72 -7.47 -13.29
CA GLY A 70 -11.91 -6.36 -13.75
C GLY A 70 -12.64 -5.02 -13.63
N LEU A 71 -13.92 -4.96 -14.04
CA LEU A 71 -14.78 -3.79 -13.89
C LEU A 71 -15.04 -3.45 -12.42
N ALA A 72 -15.33 -4.45 -11.59
CA ALA A 72 -15.53 -4.24 -10.15
C ALA A 72 -14.28 -3.68 -9.48
N ALA A 73 -13.09 -4.20 -9.83
CA ALA A 73 -11.82 -3.69 -9.31
C ALA A 73 -11.54 -2.25 -9.79
N ALA A 74 -11.83 -1.94 -11.05
CA ALA A 74 -11.70 -0.58 -11.58
C ALA A 74 -12.63 0.41 -10.86
N ALA A 75 -13.91 0.05 -10.70
CA ALA A 75 -14.88 0.87 -9.97
C ALA A 75 -14.49 1.06 -8.49
N ALA A 76 -13.97 0.01 -7.84
CA ALA A 76 -13.46 0.11 -6.48
C ALA A 76 -12.25 1.06 -6.39
N ALA A 77 -11.34 1.01 -7.37
CA ALA A 77 -10.20 1.91 -7.47
C ALA A 77 -10.64 3.36 -7.71
N ASP A 78 -11.62 3.60 -8.58
CA ASP A 78 -12.20 4.94 -8.78
C ASP A 78 -12.84 5.50 -7.52
N ALA A 79 -13.67 4.69 -6.85
CA ALA A 79 -14.29 5.09 -5.59
C ALA A 79 -13.23 5.38 -4.51
N ALA A 80 -12.11 4.63 -4.49
CA ALA A 80 -10.99 4.90 -3.61
C ALA A 80 -10.26 6.22 -3.95
N ARG A 81 -10.05 6.51 -5.23
CA ARG A 81 -9.51 7.79 -5.70
C ARG A 81 -10.41 8.95 -5.28
N GLN A 82 -11.71 8.88 -5.56
CA GLN A 82 -12.68 9.92 -5.20
C GLN A 82 -12.72 10.19 -3.69
N ARG A 83 -12.75 9.15 -2.85
CA ARG A 83 -12.70 9.31 -1.38
C ARG A 83 -11.42 10.00 -0.93
N ARG A 84 -10.29 9.68 -1.56
CA ARG A 84 -9.01 10.32 -1.26
C ARG A 84 -9.01 11.77 -1.69
N ASP A 85 -9.43 12.07 -2.91
CA ASP A 85 -9.39 13.43 -3.45
C ASP A 85 -10.35 14.35 -2.65
N ALA A 86 -11.53 13.85 -2.26
CA ALA A 86 -12.43 14.54 -1.33
C ALA A 86 -11.79 14.77 0.04
N SER A 87 -11.01 13.80 0.54
CA SER A 87 -10.26 13.97 1.79
C SER A 87 -9.16 15.03 1.65
N ASP A 88 -8.40 15.02 0.55
CA ASP A 88 -7.31 15.94 0.28
C ASP A 88 -7.80 17.39 0.07
N ALA A 89 -9.05 17.55 -0.39
CA ALA A 89 -9.73 18.85 -0.51
C ALA A 89 -10.19 19.46 0.83
N LEU A 90 -10.19 18.70 1.93
CA LEU A 90 -10.57 19.26 3.24
C LEU A 90 -9.60 20.39 3.64
N PRO A 91 -10.10 21.47 4.28
CA PRO A 91 -9.29 22.62 4.64
C PRO A 91 -8.21 22.23 5.66
N ARG A 92 -7.00 22.77 5.47
CA ARG A 92 -5.93 22.68 6.46
C ARG A 92 -6.25 23.62 7.63
N THR A 93 -6.24 23.11 8.84
CA THR A 93 -6.54 23.85 10.08
C THR A 93 -5.31 24.10 10.93
N LYS A 94 -4.24 23.34 10.73
CA LYS A 94 -2.97 23.50 11.44
C LYS A 94 -1.81 23.08 10.57
N THR A 95 -0.72 23.83 10.61
CA THR A 95 0.53 23.54 9.90
C THR A 95 1.70 23.65 10.85
N VAL A 96 2.65 22.72 10.75
CA VAL A 96 3.92 22.71 11.47
C VAL A 96 5.03 22.60 10.44
N ASP A 97 5.91 23.57 10.42
CA ASP A 97 7.10 23.54 9.57
C ASP A 97 8.10 22.49 10.06
N LEU A 98 8.64 21.70 9.13
CA LEU A 98 9.68 20.70 9.38
C LEU A 98 11.01 21.03 8.70
N ALA A 99 11.20 22.26 8.20
CA ALA A 99 12.40 22.67 7.49
C ALA A 99 13.71 22.33 8.23
N ALA A 100 13.77 22.60 9.53
CA ALA A 100 14.95 22.31 10.36
C ALA A 100 15.25 20.80 10.53
N ARG A 101 14.32 19.91 10.18
CA ARG A 101 14.45 18.46 10.37
C ARG A 101 14.53 17.69 9.04
N LEU A 102 13.76 18.10 8.04
CA LEU A 102 13.59 17.40 6.77
C LEU A 102 14.09 18.19 5.55
N GLY A 103 14.45 19.47 5.72
CA GLY A 103 14.77 20.38 4.63
C GLY A 103 13.59 21.25 4.22
N ALA A 104 13.86 22.31 3.45
CA ALA A 104 12.85 23.26 2.99
C ALA A 104 11.68 22.56 2.27
N GLY A 105 10.48 23.16 2.34
CA GLY A 105 9.27 22.63 1.69
C GLY A 105 8.51 21.58 2.49
N TRP A 106 9.14 20.92 3.48
CA TRP A 106 8.49 19.89 4.29
C TRP A 106 7.64 20.46 5.43
N THR A 107 6.40 20.01 5.52
CA THR A 107 5.47 20.39 6.59
C THR A 107 4.65 19.20 7.09
N LEU A 108 4.12 19.34 8.31
CA LEU A 108 3.04 18.52 8.82
C LEU A 108 1.77 19.35 8.90
N THR A 109 0.70 18.89 8.25
CA THR A 109 -0.59 19.59 8.29
C THR A 109 -1.69 18.74 8.90
N GLN A 110 -2.64 19.37 9.58
CA GLN A 110 -3.90 18.74 9.99
C GLN A 110 -5.01 19.35 9.17
N ARG A 111 -5.94 18.51 8.71
CA ARG A 111 -7.19 18.97 8.13
C ARG A 111 -8.29 19.00 9.19
N ALA A 112 -9.44 19.58 8.83
CA ALA A 112 -10.65 19.47 9.62
C ALA A 112 -10.92 17.99 10.00
N GLY A 113 -11.08 17.72 11.30
CA GLY A 113 -11.31 16.37 11.84
C GLY A 113 -10.06 15.51 12.12
N ASP A 114 -8.89 15.86 11.59
CA ASP A 114 -7.65 15.07 11.81
C ASP A 114 -7.16 15.14 13.26
N ALA A 115 -7.44 16.25 13.96
CA ALA A 115 -7.08 16.43 15.37
C ALA A 115 -7.68 15.34 16.27
N ALA A 116 -8.95 14.98 16.07
CA ALA A 116 -9.63 13.93 16.84
C ALA A 116 -9.04 12.52 16.61
N ARG A 117 -8.34 12.33 15.49
CA ARG A 117 -7.66 11.08 15.13
C ARG A 117 -6.16 11.12 15.41
N HIS A 118 -5.66 12.23 15.96
CA HIS A 118 -4.22 12.52 16.08
C HIS A 118 -3.47 12.26 14.76
N ARG A 119 -4.07 12.65 13.64
CA ARG A 119 -3.50 12.49 12.31
C ARG A 119 -2.83 13.78 11.83
N TRP A 120 -1.74 13.61 11.08
CA TRP A 120 -1.04 14.66 10.38
C TRP A 120 -0.69 14.17 8.98
N LEU A 121 -0.91 15.00 7.96
CA LEU A 121 -0.39 14.77 6.62
C LEU A 121 1.07 15.18 6.58
N VAL A 122 1.88 14.42 5.85
CA VAL A 122 3.27 14.80 5.53
C VAL A 122 3.26 15.39 4.13
N GLU A 123 3.53 16.68 4.04
CA GLU A 123 3.49 17.44 2.79
C GLU A 123 4.88 17.97 2.43
N HIS A 124 5.19 18.01 1.13
CA HIS A 124 6.35 18.68 0.56
C HIS A 124 5.88 19.57 -0.57
N ASP A 125 6.12 20.87 -0.47
CA ASP A 125 5.70 21.87 -1.46
C ASP A 125 4.20 21.75 -1.83
N GLY A 126 3.35 21.52 -0.82
CA GLY A 126 1.90 21.36 -0.99
C GLY A 126 1.44 19.98 -1.50
N THR A 127 2.37 19.08 -1.84
CA THR A 127 2.05 17.71 -2.25
C THR A 127 2.03 16.77 -1.06
N VAL A 128 0.96 15.97 -0.91
CA VAL A 128 0.84 14.98 0.17
C VAL A 128 1.63 13.71 -0.16
N HIS A 129 2.67 13.43 0.62
CA HIS A 129 3.50 12.20 0.51
C HIS A 129 3.00 11.05 1.39
N GLY A 130 2.10 11.33 2.33
CA GLY A 130 1.53 10.34 3.21
C GLY A 130 0.91 10.98 4.44
N HIS A 131 0.70 10.17 5.47
CA HIS A 131 0.24 10.65 6.76
C HIS A 131 0.87 9.86 7.90
N VAL A 132 0.90 10.50 9.07
CA VAL A 132 1.26 9.88 10.33
C VAL A 132 0.08 10.00 11.27
N ASN A 133 -0.14 9.00 12.10
CA ASN A 133 -1.18 9.03 13.12
C ASN A 133 -0.68 8.37 14.40
N ARG A 134 -1.26 8.81 15.51
CA ARG A 134 -1.01 8.16 16.78
C ARG A 134 -1.66 6.77 16.76
N TYR A 135 -0.91 5.76 17.21
CA TYR A 135 -1.44 4.40 17.21
C TYR A 135 -2.60 4.26 18.16
N ARG A 136 -3.74 3.79 17.64
CA ARG A 136 -4.94 3.53 18.43
C ARG A 136 -4.97 2.06 18.84
N ARG A 137 -4.99 1.82 20.14
CA ARG A 137 -5.06 0.49 20.74
C ARG A 137 -6.48 -0.08 20.62
N LYS A 138 -6.62 -1.39 20.88
CA LYS A 138 -7.91 -2.11 20.85
C LYS A 138 -8.93 -1.53 21.83
N ASP A 139 -8.47 -1.04 22.98
CA ASP A 139 -9.27 -0.34 24.01
C ASP A 139 -9.65 1.11 23.61
N ARG A 140 -9.34 1.53 22.37
CA ARG A 140 -9.56 2.86 21.81
C ARG A 140 -8.69 3.97 22.40
N THR A 141 -7.78 3.68 23.33
CA THR A 141 -6.80 4.64 23.82
C THR A 141 -5.65 4.84 22.82
N PHE A 142 -4.91 5.93 22.95
CA PHE A 142 -3.78 6.24 22.07
C PHE A 142 -2.44 5.91 22.74
N SER A 143 -1.57 5.22 22.01
CA SER A 143 -0.18 5.01 22.41
C SER A 143 0.64 6.29 22.26
N SER A 144 1.81 6.37 22.91
CA SER A 144 2.79 7.43 22.62
C SER A 144 3.55 7.23 21.31
N GLY A 145 3.47 6.03 20.71
CA GLY A 145 4.04 5.73 19.39
C GLY A 145 3.18 6.19 18.21
N TRP A 146 3.83 6.34 17.07
CA TRP A 146 3.25 6.86 15.83
C TRP A 146 3.37 5.85 14.69
N GLU A 147 2.31 5.72 13.90
CA GLU A 147 2.34 4.97 12.65
C GLU A 147 2.66 5.93 11.50
N ALA A 148 3.37 5.41 10.50
CA ALA A 148 3.70 6.11 9.28
C ALA A 148 3.07 5.39 8.09
N HIS A 149 2.38 6.12 7.24
CA HIS A 149 1.67 5.61 6.09
C HIS A 149 2.04 6.45 4.86
N ARG A 150 2.95 5.93 4.03
CA ARG A 150 3.36 6.59 2.79
C ARG A 150 2.27 6.42 1.73
N ARG A 151 2.02 7.46 0.94
CA ARG A 151 1.09 7.42 -0.18
C ARG A 151 1.56 6.40 -1.22
N ALA A 152 0.63 5.62 -1.73
CA ALA A 152 0.78 4.74 -2.89
C ALA A 152 -0.41 4.96 -3.83
N ASP A 153 -0.35 4.48 -5.07
CA ASP A 153 -1.30 4.82 -6.14
C ASP A 153 -2.78 4.64 -5.73
N LEU A 154 -3.10 3.53 -5.06
CA LEU A 154 -4.46 3.18 -4.65
C LEU A 154 -4.66 3.19 -3.12
N GLY A 155 -3.70 3.69 -2.34
CA GLY A 155 -3.82 3.64 -0.89
C GLY A 155 -2.61 4.16 -0.14
N HIS A 156 -2.35 3.54 1.00
CA HIS A 156 -1.19 3.87 1.81
C HIS A 156 -0.45 2.61 2.21
N LEU A 157 0.87 2.65 2.10
CA LEU A 157 1.76 1.60 2.58
C LEU A 157 2.31 2.01 3.94
N ARG A 158 2.20 1.12 4.92
CA ARG A 158 2.84 1.36 6.21
C ARG A 158 4.35 1.42 6.02
N VAL A 159 4.98 2.42 6.62
CA VAL A 159 6.43 2.54 6.69
C VAL A 159 6.85 2.07 8.08
N ASP A 160 7.55 0.95 8.11
CA ASP A 160 8.06 0.40 9.36
C ASP A 160 9.19 1.29 9.92
N ALA A 161 9.16 1.50 11.23
CA ALA A 161 10.19 2.17 11.98
C ALA A 161 11.48 1.33 11.98
N ILE A 162 12.58 1.98 11.65
CA ILE A 162 13.93 1.41 11.82
C ILE A 162 14.26 1.28 13.31
N THR A 163 15.11 0.33 13.68
CA THR A 163 15.40 0.01 15.10
C THR A 163 15.82 1.22 15.93
N SER A 164 16.64 2.12 15.36
CA SER A 164 17.13 3.33 16.03
C SER A 164 16.03 4.38 16.28
N CYS A 165 14.90 4.26 15.59
CA CYS A 165 13.77 5.19 15.64
C CYS A 165 12.48 4.57 16.20
N ALA A 166 12.46 3.26 16.42
CA ALA A 166 11.32 2.52 16.96
C ALA A 166 10.92 2.98 18.37
N LYS A 167 9.61 2.98 18.67
CA LYS A 167 9.07 3.32 19.99
C LYS A 167 9.40 2.29 21.05
N LEU A 168 9.47 1.01 20.66
CA LEU A 168 9.80 -0.14 21.50
C LEU A 168 10.85 -0.98 20.78
N ARG A 169 11.72 -1.64 21.55
CA ARG A 169 12.89 -2.39 21.06
C ARG A 169 12.55 -3.46 20.01
N ASN A 170 11.32 -3.99 20.02
CA ASN A 170 10.85 -5.06 19.12
C ASN A 170 9.59 -4.70 18.33
N SER A 171 9.25 -3.40 18.21
CA SER A 171 8.10 -2.94 17.43
C SER A 171 8.59 -2.18 16.21
N SER A 172 8.59 -2.85 15.05
CA SER A 172 8.90 -2.22 13.77
C SER A 172 7.74 -1.38 13.24
N PHE A 173 6.53 -1.47 13.82
CA PHE A 173 5.37 -0.73 13.31
C PHE A 173 5.20 0.67 13.92
N LEU A 174 5.87 0.99 15.04
CA LEU A 174 5.73 2.28 15.73
C LEU A 174 7.02 3.08 15.76
N TRP A 175 6.93 4.30 15.25
CA TRP A 175 7.92 5.35 15.38
C TRP A 175 7.83 6.00 16.77
N SER A 176 8.98 6.35 17.32
CA SER A 176 9.10 6.97 18.66
C SER A 176 8.53 8.39 18.74
N SER A 177 8.41 9.11 17.61
CA SER A 177 7.77 10.42 17.55
C SER A 177 7.08 10.64 16.20
N ARG A 178 6.17 11.62 16.17
CA ARG A 178 5.49 12.09 14.96
C ARG A 178 6.47 12.53 13.88
N ASP A 179 7.46 13.33 14.27
CA ASP A 179 8.40 13.95 13.33
C ASP A 179 9.36 12.90 12.76
N LEU A 180 9.67 11.84 13.53
CA LEU A 180 10.41 10.69 13.01
C LEU A 180 9.58 9.82 12.08
N ALA A 181 8.29 9.64 12.37
CA ALA A 181 7.38 8.97 11.43
C ALA A 181 7.32 9.74 10.10
N ALA A 182 7.30 11.07 10.16
CA ALA A 182 7.34 11.94 8.99
C ALA A 182 8.67 11.82 8.23
N TRP A 183 9.80 11.79 8.95
CA TRP A 183 11.12 11.50 8.37
C TRP A 183 11.16 10.15 7.67
N GLY A 184 10.55 9.11 8.27
CA GLY A 184 10.41 7.79 7.66
C GLY A 184 9.68 7.82 6.32
N ILE A 185 8.61 8.61 6.22
CA ILE A 185 7.86 8.80 4.96
C ILE A 185 8.71 9.56 3.94
N ALA A 186 9.37 10.64 4.37
CA ALA A 186 10.16 11.51 3.50
C ALA A 186 11.40 10.82 2.91
N THR A 187 12.08 9.99 3.70
CA THR A 187 13.42 9.47 3.35
C THR A 187 13.47 7.97 3.07
N ALA A 188 12.43 7.21 3.43
CA ALA A 188 12.37 5.75 3.30
C ALA A 188 13.69 5.08 3.75
N PRO A 189 14.13 5.31 5.01
CA PRO A 189 15.45 4.93 5.46
C PRO A 189 15.61 3.41 5.48
N ARG A 190 16.82 2.93 5.16
CA ARG A 190 17.17 1.50 5.36
C ARG A 190 17.14 1.16 6.86
N HIS A 191 16.87 -0.10 7.19
CA HIS A 191 16.75 -0.55 8.59
C HIS A 191 18.01 -0.28 9.45
N THR A 192 19.19 -0.23 8.83
CA THR A 192 20.48 0.06 9.48
C THR A 192 20.81 1.56 9.58
N ALA A 193 19.95 2.45 9.09
CA ALA A 193 20.23 3.87 9.10
C ALA A 193 20.37 4.41 10.54
N PRO A 194 21.31 5.35 10.78
CA PRO A 194 21.40 6.01 12.06
C PRO A 194 20.14 6.85 12.31
N ARG A 195 19.84 7.07 13.59
CA ARG A 195 18.81 8.02 13.99
C ARG A 195 19.26 9.43 13.57
N PRO A 196 18.37 10.28 13.01
CA PRO A 196 18.73 11.64 12.65
C PRO A 196 19.24 12.43 13.84
N ALA A 197 20.28 13.26 13.63
CA ALA A 197 20.93 14.01 14.71
C ALA A 197 19.98 14.95 15.47
N TRP A 198 19.02 15.55 14.76
CA TRP A 198 17.99 16.42 15.36
C TRP A 198 17.01 15.66 16.26
N ALA A 199 16.92 14.33 16.11
CA ALA A 199 16.05 13.51 16.91
C ALA A 199 16.80 13.04 18.16
N THR A 200 16.96 13.92 19.15
CA THR A 200 17.54 13.53 20.44
C THR A 200 16.69 12.41 21.08
N ARG A 201 17.36 11.42 21.68
CA ARG A 201 16.72 10.59 22.72
C ARG A 201 16.68 11.47 23.96
N THR A 202 15.50 11.65 24.55
CA THR A 202 15.46 11.91 25.99
C THR A 202 16.05 10.66 26.62
N GLN A 203 17.34 10.69 26.99
CA GLN A 203 17.85 9.69 27.91
C GLN A 203 17.04 9.91 29.18
N THR A 204 16.20 8.93 29.53
CA THR A 204 15.71 8.83 30.89
C THR A 204 16.94 8.60 31.73
N THR A 205 17.48 9.65 32.33
CA THR A 205 18.42 9.52 33.43
C THR A 205 17.60 8.86 34.53
N GLU A 206 17.77 7.55 34.71
CA GLU A 206 17.32 6.88 35.93
C GLU A 206 18.06 7.57 37.08
N ALA A 207 17.26 8.17 37.98
CA ALA A 207 17.70 8.69 39.27
C ALA A 207 17.63 7.57 40.30
#